data_AF-A0A7W0MEQ6-F1
#
_entry.id   AF-A0A7W0MEQ6-F1
#
_cell.length_a   1.000
_cell.length_b   1.000
_cell.length_c   1.000
_cell.angle_alpha   90.00
_cell.angle_beta   90.00
_cell.angle_gamma   90.00
#
_symmetry.space_group_name_H-M   'P 1'
#
loop_
_entity.id
_entity.type
_entity.pdbx_description
1 polymer ?
#
loop_
_entity_poly.entity_id
_entity_poly.type
_entity_poly.pdbx_seq_one_letter_code
_entity_poly.pdbx_strand_id
1 'polypeptide(L)'
;MTTRTKRLLIAAIVLGVICCSIAGWSAIKVVAWALDLPNRIVIDSDGLANAFGTAVVQSYHEGLTNGDTRTQSQIIRDLSTLVANDAAAQEWVRAEFSTDLRQLSSSPNADVAALAAELLTLLPEPPVPVQRHPTDQDRG
;
A
#
# COMPACT_ATOMS: atom_id res chain seq x y z
N MET A 1 -36.87 -17.17 50.74
CA MET A 1 -36.49 -17.96 49.55
C MET A 1 -36.46 -19.44 49.92
N THR A 2 -37.24 -20.29 49.25
CA THR A 2 -37.31 -21.72 49.56
C THR A 2 -36.06 -22.46 49.06
N THR A 3 -35.72 -23.58 49.70
CA THR A 3 -34.53 -24.40 49.38
C THR A 3 -34.49 -24.86 47.91
N ARG A 4 -35.67 -25.02 47.28
CA ARG A 4 -35.81 -25.38 45.86
C ARG A 4 -35.35 -24.25 44.94
N THR A 5 -35.68 -22.99 45.24
CA THR A 5 -35.27 -21.82 44.45
C THR A 5 -33.75 -21.59 44.52
N LYS A 6 -33.13 -21.83 45.69
CA LYS A 6 -31.66 -21.76 45.84
C LYS A 6 -30.93 -22.81 45.00
N ARG A 7 -31.44 -24.06 44.96
CA ARG A 7 -30.85 -25.13 44.15
C ARG A 7 -30.94 -24.86 42.65
N LEU A 8 -32.06 -24.30 42.17
CA LEU A 8 -32.22 -23.90 40.78
C LEU A 8 -31.25 -22.78 40.37
N LEU A 9 -31.06 -21.78 41.22
CA LEU A 9 -30.09 -20.70 40.99
C LEU A 9 -28.65 -21.22 40.90
N ILE A 10 -28.26 -22.13 41.80
CA ILE A 10 -26.92 -22.74 41.79
C ILE A 10 -26.72 -23.56 40.50
N ALA A 11 -27.71 -24.35 40.09
CA ALA A 11 -27.63 -25.13 38.85
C ALA A 11 -27.49 -24.23 37.61
N ALA A 12 -28.22 -23.12 37.55
CA ALA A 12 -28.12 -22.16 36.44
C ALA A 12 -26.73 -21.49 36.37
N ILE A 13 -26.16 -21.12 37.53
CA ILE A 13 -24.81 -20.53 37.60
C ILE A 13 -23.76 -21.55 37.15
N VAL A 14 -23.84 -22.79 37.64
CA VAL A 14 -22.91 -23.86 37.25
C VAL A 14 -23.00 -24.14 35.75
N LEU A 15 -24.20 -24.19 35.19
CA LEU A 15 -24.39 -24.37 33.75
C LEU A 15 -23.79 -23.21 32.96
N GLY A 16 -23.98 -21.97 33.42
CA GLY A 16 -23.36 -20.79 32.82
C GLY A 16 -21.83 -20.85 32.82
N VAL A 17 -21.23 -21.22 33.95
CA VAL A 17 -19.76 -21.37 34.08
C VAL A 17 -19.24 -22.47 33.15
N ILE A 18 -19.95 -23.60 33.03
CA ILE A 18 -19.59 -24.68 32.10
C ILE A 18 -19.66 -24.19 30.66
N CYS A 19 -20.73 -23.51 30.25
CA CYS A 19 -20.86 -22.95 28.91
C CYS A 19 -19.75 -21.95 28.57
N CYS A 20 -19.44 -21.02 29.49
CA CYS A 20 -18.35 -20.06 29.30
C CYS A 20 -16.98 -20.74 29.23
N SER A 21 -16.76 -21.80 30.02
CA SER A 21 -15.51 -22.57 30.02
C SER A 21 -15.33 -23.34 28.71
N ILE A 22 -16.40 -23.95 28.18
CA ILE A 22 -16.39 -24.64 26.89
C ILE A 22 -16.16 -23.65 25.74
N ALA A 23 -16.82 -22.48 25.77
CA ALA A 23 -16.64 -21.43 24.76
C ALA A 23 -15.23 -20.84 24.77
N GLY A 24 -14.65 -20.61 25.97
CA GLY A 24 -13.26 -20.18 26.10
C GLY A 24 -12.28 -21.24 25.58
N TRP A 25 -12.52 -22.52 25.92
CA TRP A 25 -11.69 -23.62 25.45
C TRP A 25 -11.78 -23.84 23.93
N SER A 26 -12.98 -23.71 23.35
CA SER A 26 -13.16 -23.81 21.89
C SER A 26 -12.51 -22.64 21.16
N ALA A 27 -12.61 -21.41 21.69
CA ALA A 27 -11.90 -20.26 21.13
C ALA A 27 -10.38 -20.46 21.12
N ILE A 28 -9.80 -20.96 22.22
CA ILE A 28 -8.35 -21.26 22.29
C ILE A 28 -7.97 -22.34 21.27
N LYS A 29 -8.79 -23.40 21.13
CA LYS A 29 -8.52 -24.45 20.15
C LYS A 29 -8.68 -23.99 18.70
N VAL A 30 -9.65 -23.12 18.40
CA VAL A 30 -9.80 -22.52 17.06
C VAL A 30 -8.61 -21.63 16.73
N VAL A 31 -8.13 -20.82 17.69
CA VAL A 31 -6.93 -20.00 17.52
C VAL A 31 -5.69 -20.86 17.36
N ALA A 32 -5.52 -21.92 18.17
CA ALA A 32 -4.40 -22.85 18.03
C ALA A 32 -4.45 -23.61 16.70
N TRP A 33 -5.63 -24.02 16.24
CA TRP A 33 -5.81 -24.68 14.94
C TRP A 33 -5.58 -23.72 13.77
N ALA A 34 -5.97 -22.44 13.91
CA ALA A 34 -5.65 -21.38 12.95
C ALA A 34 -4.14 -21.08 12.90
N LEU A 35 -3.43 -21.22 14.02
CA LEU A 35 -1.98 -21.03 14.11
C LEU A 35 -1.18 -22.25 13.61
N ASP A 36 -1.74 -23.45 13.71
CA ASP A 36 -1.09 -24.73 13.35
C ASP A 36 -1.42 -25.19 11.91
N LEU A 37 -2.29 -24.47 11.21
CA LEU A 37 -2.51 -24.69 9.77
C LEU A 37 -1.23 -24.29 9.00
N PRO A 38 -0.64 -25.20 8.20
CA PRO A 38 0.57 -24.94 7.41
C PRO A 38 0.35 -23.91 6.29
N ASN A 39 -0.89 -23.44 6.12
CA ASN A 39 -1.21 -22.31 5.28
C ASN A 39 -1.32 -21.08 6.17
N ARG A 40 -0.15 -20.58 6.57
CA ARG A 40 0.02 -19.23 7.08
C ARG A 40 -0.62 -18.31 6.03
N ILE A 41 -1.86 -17.88 6.23
CA ILE A 41 -2.20 -16.51 5.84
C ILE A 41 -1.34 -15.68 6.78
N VAL A 42 -0.05 -15.60 6.45
CA VAL A 42 0.63 -14.33 6.54
C VAL A 42 -0.32 -13.45 5.74
N ILE A 43 -1.19 -12.74 6.45
CA ILE A 43 -1.48 -11.39 6.01
C ILE A 43 -0.10 -10.77 6.14
N ASP A 44 0.65 -10.95 5.05
CA ASP A 44 1.91 -10.31 4.81
C ASP A 44 1.45 -8.87 4.81
N SER A 45 1.58 -8.19 5.96
CA SER A 45 1.24 -6.79 6.05
C SER A 45 1.97 -6.05 4.95
N ASP A 46 3.14 -6.55 4.56
CA ASP A 46 3.93 -6.12 3.43
C ASP A 46 3.27 -6.54 2.11
N GLY A 47 2.72 -7.75 1.98
CA GLY A 47 1.95 -8.18 0.79
C GLY A 47 0.63 -7.44 0.60
N LEU A 48 -0.09 -7.10 1.67
CA LEU A 48 -1.32 -6.30 1.64
C LEU A 48 -0.99 -4.81 1.45
N ALA A 49 0.03 -4.26 2.11
CA ALA A 49 0.51 -2.90 1.86
C ALA A 49 1.09 -2.75 0.45
N ASN A 50 1.79 -3.76 -0.06
CA ASN A 50 2.29 -3.80 -1.43
C ASN A 50 1.14 -3.94 -2.44
N ALA A 51 0.12 -4.75 -2.16
CA ALA A 51 -1.07 -4.86 -3.01
C ALA A 51 -1.87 -3.55 -3.03
N PHE A 52 -2.06 -2.88 -1.88
CA PHE A 52 -2.70 -1.57 -1.81
C PHE A 52 -1.84 -0.48 -2.48
N GLY A 53 -0.53 -0.49 -2.27
CA GLY A 53 0.42 0.41 -2.94
C GLY A 53 0.36 0.24 -4.46
N THR A 54 0.41 -1.00 -4.94
CA THR A 54 0.32 -1.34 -6.36
C THR A 54 -1.03 -0.93 -6.95
N ALA A 55 -2.14 -1.17 -6.25
CA ALA A 55 -3.47 -0.78 -6.71
C ALA A 55 -3.63 0.74 -6.80
N VAL A 56 -3.07 1.48 -5.84
CA VAL A 56 -3.05 2.95 -5.88
C VAL A 56 -2.21 3.43 -7.05
N VAL A 57 -1.00 2.89 -7.24
CA VAL A 57 -0.14 3.23 -8.38
C VAL A 57 -0.85 2.99 -9.72
N GLN A 58 -1.48 1.81 -9.87
CA GLN A 58 -2.24 1.48 -11.08
C GLN A 58 -3.44 2.42 -11.30
N SER A 59 -4.11 2.83 -10.22
CA SER A 59 -5.19 3.81 -10.28
C SER A 59 -4.72 5.18 -10.77
N TYR A 60 -3.51 5.60 -10.38
CA TYR A 60 -2.91 6.85 -10.86
C TYR A 60 -2.53 6.72 -12.33
N HIS A 61 -1.94 5.60 -12.76
CA HIS A 61 -1.67 5.31 -14.18
C HIS A 61 -2.92 5.38 -15.05
N GLU A 62 -3.99 4.72 -14.60
CA GLU A 62 -5.27 4.72 -15.29
C GLU A 62 -5.89 6.12 -15.34
N GLY A 63 -5.82 6.87 -14.25
CA GLY A 63 -6.31 8.24 -14.18
C GLY A 63 -5.52 9.23 -15.05
N LEU A 64 -4.21 9.03 -15.20
CA LEU A 64 -3.37 9.82 -16.10
C LEU A 64 -3.66 9.48 -17.57
N THR A 65 -3.81 8.19 -17.90
CA THR A 65 -3.98 7.73 -19.29
C THR A 65 -5.40 7.92 -19.82
N ASN A 66 -6.40 7.51 -19.03
CA ASN A 66 -7.80 7.40 -19.46
C ASN A 66 -8.74 8.37 -18.71
N GLY A 67 -8.24 9.10 -17.72
CA GLY A 67 -9.03 10.07 -16.98
C GLY A 67 -9.42 11.29 -17.81
N ASP A 68 -10.47 11.99 -17.37
CA ASP A 68 -10.82 13.28 -17.94
C ASP A 68 -9.78 14.36 -17.56
N THR A 69 -9.83 15.51 -18.24
CA THR A 69 -8.91 16.63 -18.00
C THR A 69 -8.85 17.04 -16.53
N ARG A 70 -9.98 16.99 -15.82
CA ARG A 70 -10.05 17.36 -14.41
C ARG A 70 -9.29 16.36 -13.54
N THR A 71 -9.48 15.08 -13.78
CA THR A 71 -8.82 13.97 -13.08
C THR A 71 -7.33 13.99 -13.34
N GLN A 72 -6.92 14.11 -14.60
CA GLN A 72 -5.51 14.24 -14.99
C GLN A 72 -4.83 15.43 -14.29
N SER A 73 -5.46 16.61 -14.34
CA SER A 73 -4.93 17.82 -13.69
C SER A 73 -4.82 17.67 -12.18
N GLN A 74 -5.81 17.03 -11.55
CA GLN A 74 -5.80 16.79 -10.11
C GLN A 74 -4.65 15.86 -9.72
N ILE A 75 -4.50 14.74 -10.43
CA ILE A 75 -3.42 13.77 -10.18
C ILE A 75 -2.05 14.44 -10.34
N ILE A 76 -1.84 15.23 -11.40
CA ILE A 76 -0.56 15.93 -11.61
C ILE A 76 -0.27 16.91 -10.47
N ARG A 77 -1.29 17.62 -9.96
CA ARG A 77 -1.12 18.53 -8.81
C ARG A 77 -0.80 17.80 -7.52
N ASP A 78 -1.43 16.65 -7.29
CA ASP A 78 -1.17 15.82 -6.11
C ASP A 78 0.27 15.28 -6.14
N LEU A 79 0.72 14.79 -7.30
CA LEU A 79 2.12 14.38 -7.52
C LEU A 79 3.09 15.55 -7.35
N SER A 80 2.76 16.73 -7.89
CA SER A 80 3.59 17.94 -7.74
C SER A 80 3.76 18.35 -6.28
N THR A 81 2.68 18.25 -5.50
CA THR A 81 2.70 18.54 -4.06
C THR A 81 3.58 17.52 -3.32
N LEU A 82 3.48 16.24 -3.69
CA LEU A 82 4.28 15.16 -3.09
C LEU A 82 5.79 15.36 -3.33
N VAL A 83 6.19 15.78 -4.53
CA VAL A 83 7.61 15.88 -4.91
C VAL A 83 8.27 17.22 -4.55
N ALA A 84 7.49 18.23 -4.15
CA ALA A 84 7.97 19.61 -3.97
C ALA A 84 9.16 19.74 -3.01
N ASN A 85 9.25 18.88 -1.98
CA ASN A 85 10.32 18.94 -0.97
C ASN A 85 10.89 17.58 -0.59
N ASP A 86 10.64 16.53 -1.39
CA ASP A 86 11.04 15.15 -1.06
C ASP A 86 11.78 14.51 -2.24
N ALA A 87 13.09 14.30 -2.07
CA ALA A 87 13.95 13.71 -3.08
C ALA A 87 13.65 12.21 -3.34
N ALA A 88 13.22 11.48 -2.31
CA ALA A 88 12.83 10.08 -2.47
C ALA A 88 11.50 9.99 -3.23
N ALA A 89 10.56 10.91 -2.96
CA ALA A 89 9.35 11.03 -3.75
C ALA A 89 9.63 11.45 -5.20
N GLN A 90 10.56 12.38 -5.44
CA GLN A 90 10.99 12.74 -6.80
C GLN A 90 11.55 11.51 -7.54
N GLU A 91 12.37 10.70 -6.88
CA GLU A 91 12.91 9.48 -7.47
C GLU A 91 11.84 8.46 -7.80
N TRP A 92 10.94 8.23 -6.87
CA TRP A 92 9.85 7.29 -7.04
C TRP A 92 8.86 7.72 -8.13
N VAL A 93 8.39 8.98 -8.12
CA VAL A 93 7.48 9.50 -9.15
C VAL A 93 8.12 9.46 -10.53
N ARG A 94 9.42 9.73 -10.63
CA ARG A 94 10.15 9.61 -11.90
C ARG A 94 10.23 8.16 -12.39
N ALA A 95 10.56 7.22 -11.50
CA ALA A 95 10.65 5.82 -11.86
C ALA A 95 9.29 5.28 -12.34
N GLU A 96 8.21 5.69 -11.67
CA GLU A 96 6.89 5.12 -11.89
C GLU A 96 6.11 5.81 -13.02
N PHE A 97 6.08 7.15 -13.07
CA PHE A 97 5.14 7.91 -13.92
C PHE A 97 5.79 8.74 -15.04
N SER A 98 7.11 8.66 -15.23
CA SER A 98 7.79 9.52 -16.22
C SER A 98 7.31 9.32 -17.65
N THR A 99 6.91 8.10 -18.01
CA THR A 99 6.36 7.80 -19.34
C THR A 99 5.02 8.49 -19.54
N ASP A 100 4.10 8.38 -18.59
CA ASP A 100 2.75 8.95 -18.69
C ASP A 100 2.80 10.47 -18.68
N LEU A 101 3.67 11.05 -17.83
CA LEU A 101 3.88 12.50 -17.79
C LEU A 101 4.47 13.04 -19.11
N ARG A 102 5.38 12.31 -19.77
CA ARG A 102 5.90 12.68 -21.09
C ARG A 102 4.84 12.55 -22.19
N GLN A 103 3.94 11.59 -22.09
CA GLN A 103 2.82 11.49 -23.01
C GLN A 103 1.84 12.66 -22.81
N LEU A 104 1.52 12.98 -21.55
CA LEU A 104 0.61 14.06 -21.19
C LEU A 104 1.17 15.45 -21.48
N SER A 105 2.49 15.64 -21.46
CA SER A 105 3.09 16.92 -21.88
C SER A 105 2.87 17.23 -23.37
N SER A 106 2.48 16.23 -24.16
CA SER A 106 2.05 16.37 -25.57
C SER A 106 0.53 16.30 -25.74
N SER A 107 -0.24 16.40 -24.65
CA SER A 107 -1.70 16.35 -24.68
C SER A 107 -2.30 17.51 -25.49
N PRO A 108 -3.43 17.29 -26.20
CA PRO A 108 -4.16 18.38 -26.86
C PRO A 108 -4.74 19.39 -25.87
N ASN A 109 -4.84 19.05 -24.58
CA ASN A 109 -5.25 19.99 -23.54
C ASN A 109 -4.03 20.76 -23.03
N ALA A 110 -4.00 22.08 -23.29
CA ALA A 110 -2.88 22.94 -22.95
C ALA A 110 -2.58 23.01 -21.44
N ASP A 111 -3.61 22.97 -20.59
CA ASP A 111 -3.43 23.04 -19.13
C ASP A 111 -2.79 21.75 -18.59
N VAL A 112 -3.29 20.58 -19.04
CA VAL A 112 -2.71 19.27 -18.68
C VAL A 112 -1.28 19.14 -19.19
N ALA A 113 -1.03 19.57 -20.43
CA ALA A 113 0.29 19.57 -21.03
C ALA A 113 1.28 20.45 -20.25
N ALA A 114 0.86 21.66 -19.87
CA ALA A 114 1.67 22.58 -19.07
C ALA A 114 1.98 22.01 -17.68
N LEU A 115 0.98 21.46 -16.98
CA LEU A 115 1.17 20.85 -15.66
C LEU A 115 2.11 19.64 -15.71
N ALA A 116 1.95 18.77 -16.71
CA ALA A 116 2.82 17.61 -16.87
C ALA A 116 4.27 18.02 -17.19
N ALA A 117 4.45 19.03 -18.05
CA ALA A 117 5.77 19.59 -18.34
C ALA A 117 6.41 20.24 -17.11
N GLU A 118 5.65 21.00 -16.33
CA GLU A 118 6.12 21.61 -15.08
C GLU A 118 6.56 20.54 -14.08
N LEU A 119 5.75 19.50 -13.86
CA LEU A 119 6.13 18.39 -12.99
C LEU A 119 7.41 17.69 -13.47
N LEU A 120 7.58 17.48 -14.77
CA LEU A 120 8.82 16.90 -15.31
C LEU A 120 10.07 17.75 -15.00
N THR A 121 9.94 19.08 -14.87
CA THR A 121 11.07 19.93 -14.46
C THR A 121 11.48 19.74 -12.99
N LEU A 122 10.54 19.30 -12.14
CA LEU A 122 10.78 19.01 -10.73
C LEU A 122 11.39 17.62 -10.50
N LEU A 123 11.46 16.78 -11.53
CA LEU A 123 11.96 15.41 -11.46
C LEU A 123 13.38 15.34 -12.06
N PRO A 124 14.45 15.59 -11.27
CA PRO A 124 15.82 15.67 -11.81
C PRO A 124 16.25 14.35 -12.45
N GLU A 125 16.81 14.39 -13.66
CA GLU A 125 17.23 13.17 -14.35
C GLU A 125 18.28 12.39 -13.51
N PRO A 126 18.19 11.06 -13.41
CA PRO A 126 19.15 10.30 -12.61
C PRO A 126 20.55 10.55 -13.14
N PRO A 127 21.56 10.76 -12.27
CA PRO A 127 22.92 10.98 -12.72
C PRO A 127 23.35 9.80 -13.59
N VAL A 128 23.79 10.10 -14.81
CA VAL A 128 24.36 9.10 -15.72
C VAL A 128 25.45 8.36 -14.95
N PRO A 129 25.42 7.02 -14.88
CA PRO A 129 26.49 6.27 -14.24
C PRO A 129 27.80 6.69 -14.88
N VAL A 130 28.70 7.31 -14.11
CA VAL A 130 30.06 7.58 -14.55
C VAL A 130 30.63 6.22 -14.92
N GLN A 131 30.78 5.96 -16.23
CA GLN A 131 31.53 4.81 -16.70
C GLN A 131 32.91 4.95 -16.08
N ARG A 132 33.20 4.13 -15.05
CA ARG A 132 34.57 3.97 -14.58
C ARG A 132 35.31 3.39 -15.77
N HIS A 133 36.10 4.21 -16.45
CA HIS A 133 37.10 3.68 -17.35
C HIS A 133 37.93 2.66 -16.55
N PRO A 134 38.16 1.44 -17.09
CA PRO A 134 39.05 0.49 -16.46
C PRO A 134 40.46 1.08 -16.55
N THR A 135 40.83 1.88 -15.56
CA THR A 135 42.19 2.35 -15.40
C THR A 135 43.01 1.17 -14.89
N ASP A 136 43.81 0.63 -15.79
CA ASP A 136 45.17 0.16 -15.51
C ASP A 136 45.28 -0.96 -14.46
N GLN A 137 44.99 -2.18 -14.89
CA GLN A 137 45.37 -3.38 -14.15
C GLN A 137 46.16 -4.33 -15.08
N ASP A 138 47.28 -3.86 -15.63
CA ASP A 138 48.35 -4.77 -16.07
C ASP A 138 49.70 -4.06 -16.20
N ARG A 139 50.42 -3.89 -15.07
CA ARG A 139 51.89 -3.77 -15.02
C ARG A 139 52.37 -3.80 -13.57
N GLY A 140 52.79 -4.98 -13.14
CA GLY A 140 53.49 -5.22 -11.87
C GLY A 140 53.79 -6.68 -11.68
#